data_AF-A0A932NGK3-F1
#
_entry.id   AF-A0A932NGK3-F1
#
_cell.length_a   1.000
_cell.length_b   1.000
_cell.length_c   1.000
_cell.angle_alpha   90.00
_cell.angle_beta   90.00
_cell.angle_gamma   90.00
#
_symmetry.space_group_name_H-M   'P 1'
#
loop_
_entity.id
_entity.type
_entity.pdbx_description
1 polymer ?
#
loop_
_entity_poly.entity_id
_entity_poly.type
_entity_poly.pdbx_seq_one_letter_code
_entity_poly.pdbx_strand_id
1 'polypeptide(L)'
;MRAFNLGIAVAALVGALAAAPARASSRVDFDNETPSARELVSSARRMVRADKGEEPAGAALGAQAVDDQVERRIVVFQKGTDQTQRLNMVRSLGGVPTKNLWLVNAVAVVAPKSRMAAFDSKAKGLGDILRVERDYIQNWLVGAPAALPPAARALPMPRAAEEPAEGTEPEPQGQTVPWGIDRVHAKQAWEVTRGAGVKVAIVDTGVDMDHPDLKLAGGFNAIDNAVSYKDDHGHGTHVAGTVAGQDNDQDVVGIAPDVALYGVKVLSGSGSGTFADVIAGIQWTVENKMDVANFSLGAGSGTEALQDAVKAAAAAGVAIIAAAGNSGGSVGFPGAYPEVICIAASDSSDKVASFSSRGPEVDFIAPGVGVNSTKLGGGTTKMSGTSMATPHVAGLAALAVARGARGVEAVRKALAAAAGTFPDVPAEQQGGGMIDAGRLVR
;
A
#
# COMPACT_ATOMS: atom_id res chain seq x y z
N MET A 1 20.21 -61.20 -61.88
CA MET A 1 20.55 -62.24 -60.89
C MET A 1 20.25 -61.68 -59.50
N ARG A 2 19.42 -62.40 -58.71
CA ARG A 2 19.36 -62.61 -57.24
C ARG A 2 19.84 -61.47 -56.30
N ALA A 3 19.28 -61.17 -55.13
CA ALA A 3 18.14 -61.66 -54.33
C ALA A 3 17.94 -60.71 -53.13
N PHE A 4 16.79 -60.88 -52.46
CA PHE A 4 16.29 -60.25 -51.22
C PHE A 4 17.14 -60.44 -49.94
N ASN A 5 17.10 -59.46 -49.01
CA ASN A 5 16.68 -59.54 -47.58
C ASN A 5 17.19 -58.27 -46.83
N LEU A 6 16.35 -57.34 -46.37
CA LEU A 6 15.44 -57.28 -45.20
C LEU A 6 16.13 -57.28 -43.81
N GLY A 7 16.00 -56.15 -43.10
CA GLY A 7 16.34 -55.98 -41.67
C GLY A 7 16.11 -54.54 -41.19
N ILE A 8 15.04 -54.33 -40.43
CA ILE A 8 14.49 -53.06 -39.90
C ILE A 8 15.12 -52.70 -38.54
N ALA A 9 15.32 -51.39 -38.26
CA ALA A 9 15.02 -50.65 -37.01
C ALA A 9 15.97 -49.42 -36.87
N VAL A 10 15.56 -48.18 -37.21
CA VAL A 10 14.77 -47.17 -36.46
C VAL A 10 15.62 -46.26 -35.53
N ALA A 11 15.62 -44.96 -35.89
CA ALA A 11 15.76 -43.72 -35.09
C ALA A 11 17.04 -43.47 -34.26
N ALA A 12 17.62 -42.28 -34.16
CA ALA A 12 17.36 -40.95 -34.71
C ALA A 12 18.68 -40.16 -34.65
N LEU A 13 18.92 -39.33 -35.66
CA LEU A 13 20.04 -38.42 -35.77
C LEU A 13 19.57 -37.03 -35.26
N VAL A 14 20.17 -36.50 -34.20
CA VAL A 14 20.15 -35.06 -33.92
C VAL A 14 21.58 -34.59 -33.73
N GLY A 15 22.04 -33.83 -34.71
CA GLY A 15 23.36 -33.23 -34.75
C GLY A 15 23.47 -32.02 -33.82
N ALA A 16 24.67 -31.85 -33.28
CA ALA A 16 25.15 -30.61 -32.72
C ALA A 16 25.40 -29.58 -33.84
N LEU A 17 25.11 -28.30 -33.60
CA LEU A 17 26.04 -27.22 -33.98
C LEU A 17 25.74 -25.87 -33.30
N ALA A 18 26.81 -25.34 -32.69
CA ALA A 18 27.24 -23.94 -32.62
C ALA A 18 26.38 -22.88 -31.90
N ALA A 19 26.85 -22.51 -30.70
CA ALA A 19 26.53 -21.26 -30.01
C ALA A 19 27.24 -20.05 -30.67
N ALA A 20 26.53 -18.93 -30.78
CA ALA A 20 27.05 -17.61 -31.13
C ALA A 20 27.16 -16.72 -29.87
N PRO A 21 28.13 -15.78 -29.78
CA PRO A 21 28.41 -15.03 -28.56
C PRO A 21 27.46 -13.86 -28.37
N ALA A 22 26.94 -13.70 -27.15
CA ALA A 22 26.15 -12.55 -26.74
C ALA A 22 27.04 -11.30 -26.65
N ARG A 23 26.62 -10.22 -27.32
CA ARG A 23 27.19 -8.88 -27.18
C ARG A 23 27.04 -8.38 -25.74
N ALA A 24 28.12 -7.80 -25.24
CA ALA A 24 28.26 -7.17 -23.94
C ALA A 24 27.14 -6.17 -23.62
N SER A 25 26.50 -6.34 -22.46
CA SER A 25 25.70 -5.31 -21.81
C SER A 25 26.59 -4.47 -20.89
N SER A 26 27.07 -3.34 -21.37
CA SER A 26 27.52 -2.26 -20.48
C SER A 26 26.32 -1.37 -20.15
N ARG A 27 25.68 -1.62 -19.01
CA ARG A 27 24.77 -0.65 -18.37
C ARG A 27 25.35 -0.29 -17.02
N VAL A 28 25.95 0.90 -17.01
CA VAL A 28 26.06 1.91 -15.95
C VAL A 28 26.18 1.38 -14.52
N ASP A 29 27.37 1.67 -14.01
CA ASP A 29 27.85 1.62 -12.64
C ASP A 29 26.91 2.35 -11.66
N PHE A 30 26.56 1.69 -10.55
CA PHE A 30 25.70 2.23 -9.47
C PHE A 30 26.47 2.32 -8.14
N ASP A 31 27.77 2.56 -8.23
CA ASP A 31 28.62 2.65 -7.06
C ASP A 31 28.57 4.05 -6.43
N ASN A 32 27.87 4.14 -5.30
CA ASN A 32 28.38 4.86 -4.14
C ASN A 32 27.94 4.13 -2.85
N GLU A 33 28.89 4.05 -1.92
CA GLU A 33 29.01 3.07 -0.85
C GLU A 33 27.81 3.00 0.12
N THR A 34 26.93 2.04 -0.11
CA THR A 34 26.04 1.37 0.85
C THR A 34 25.47 0.16 0.11
N PRO A 35 25.11 -0.96 0.76
CA PRO A 35 24.48 -2.06 0.03
C PRO A 35 23.23 -1.53 -0.66
N SER A 36 23.21 -1.54 -1.99
CA SER A 36 22.07 -0.98 -2.71
C SER A 36 20.78 -1.70 -2.28
N ALA A 37 19.63 -1.02 -2.24
CA ALA A 37 18.36 -1.67 -1.88
C ALA A 37 18.09 -2.93 -2.74
N ARG A 38 18.65 -2.97 -3.96
CA ARG A 38 18.66 -4.15 -4.82
C ARG A 38 19.45 -5.31 -4.22
N GLU A 39 20.59 -5.07 -3.60
CA GLU A 39 21.35 -6.08 -2.86
C GLU A 39 20.61 -6.54 -1.60
N LEU A 40 19.98 -5.63 -0.85
CA LEU A 40 19.15 -5.99 0.31
C LEU A 40 17.95 -6.85 -0.10
N VAL A 41 17.19 -6.43 -1.11
CA VAL A 41 16.06 -7.19 -1.67
C VAL A 41 16.53 -8.51 -2.28
N SER A 42 17.69 -8.54 -2.96
CA SER A 42 18.22 -9.79 -3.52
C SER A 42 18.70 -10.76 -2.43
N SER A 43 19.33 -10.24 -1.37
CA SER A 43 19.80 -11.03 -0.23
C SER A 43 18.62 -11.58 0.54
N ALA A 44 17.60 -10.76 0.78
CA ALA A 44 16.37 -11.19 1.37
C ALA A 44 15.62 -12.23 0.54
N ARG A 45 15.53 -12.04 -0.79
CA ARG A 45 14.98 -13.06 -1.69
C ARG A 45 15.76 -14.38 -1.62
N ARG A 46 17.08 -14.35 -1.41
CA ARG A 46 17.88 -15.56 -1.18
C ARG A 46 17.56 -16.20 0.18
N MET A 47 17.40 -15.41 1.24
CA MET A 47 17.03 -15.90 2.57
C MET A 47 15.63 -16.54 2.58
N VAL A 48 14.61 -15.88 2.02
CA VAL A 48 13.24 -16.42 1.92
C VAL A 48 13.20 -17.71 1.10
N ARG A 49 13.99 -17.80 0.02
CA ARG A 49 14.09 -19.03 -0.80
C ARG A 49 14.79 -20.19 -0.08
N ALA A 50 15.75 -19.89 0.81
CA ALA A 50 16.44 -20.89 1.61
C ALA A 50 15.57 -21.42 2.77
N ASP A 51 14.52 -20.68 3.15
CA ASP A 51 13.73 -20.87 4.37
C ASP A 51 12.31 -21.42 4.11
N LYS A 52 12.05 -22.08 2.97
CA LYS A 52 10.78 -22.81 2.73
C LYS A 52 10.57 -24.02 3.68
N GLY A 53 11.38 -24.16 4.73
CA GLY A 53 11.22 -25.15 5.79
C GLY A 53 10.81 -24.48 7.09
N GLU A 54 9.58 -24.78 7.52
CA GLU A 54 8.99 -24.50 8.85
C GLU A 54 8.78 -23.03 9.23
N GLU A 55 7.55 -22.55 8.98
CA GLU A 55 7.03 -21.34 9.62
C GLU A 55 6.89 -21.53 11.14
N PRO A 56 7.25 -20.52 11.97
CA PRO A 56 7.16 -20.65 13.40
C PRO A 56 5.69 -20.71 13.87
N ALA A 57 5.39 -21.73 14.68
CA ALA A 57 4.13 -21.90 15.39
C ALA A 57 3.85 -20.72 16.34
N GLY A 58 3.23 -19.66 15.82
CA GLY A 58 2.83 -18.48 16.58
C GLY A 58 1.50 -17.85 16.11
N ALA A 59 0.91 -18.35 15.03
CA ALA A 59 -0.32 -17.82 14.43
C ALA A 59 -1.52 -17.74 15.40
N ALA A 60 -1.54 -18.57 16.46
CA ALA A 60 -2.65 -18.63 17.41
C ALA A 60 -2.69 -17.51 18.46
N LEU A 61 -1.71 -16.60 18.52
CA LEU A 61 -1.72 -15.46 19.48
C LEU A 61 -2.00 -14.10 18.82
N GLY A 62 -2.17 -14.06 17.49
CA GLY A 62 -2.33 -12.81 16.74
C GLY A 62 -3.75 -12.27 16.69
N ALA A 63 -4.77 -13.13 16.74
CA ALA A 63 -6.14 -12.74 16.39
C ALA A 63 -7.12 -12.63 17.57
N GLN A 64 -6.79 -13.14 18.77
CA GLN A 64 -7.78 -13.21 19.86
C GLN A 64 -7.21 -13.32 21.30
N ALA A 65 -5.97 -12.89 21.55
CA ALA A 65 -5.46 -12.79 22.92
C ALA A 65 -5.71 -11.38 23.49
N VAL A 66 -6.74 -11.33 24.33
CA VAL A 66 -7.08 -10.30 25.30
C VAL A 66 -5.84 -9.60 25.89
N ASP A 67 -5.98 -8.29 26.13
CA ASP A 67 -5.69 -7.63 27.41
C ASP A 67 -4.70 -6.45 27.33
N ASP A 68 -4.97 -5.45 28.18
CA ASP A 68 -4.08 -4.38 28.59
C ASP A 68 -2.79 -4.89 29.28
N GLN A 69 -2.37 -6.12 29.01
CA GLN A 69 -1.29 -6.83 29.69
C GLN A 69 -0.12 -7.17 28.77
N VAL A 70 -0.20 -6.94 27.47
CA VAL A 70 0.92 -7.11 26.54
C VAL A 70 1.33 -5.79 25.88
N GLU A 71 2.60 -5.72 25.49
CA GLU A 71 3.19 -4.64 24.71
C GLU A 71 3.91 -5.21 23.49
N ARG A 72 4.00 -4.40 22.44
CA ARG A 72 4.59 -4.77 21.16
C ARG A 72 5.85 -3.94 20.90
N ARG A 73 6.85 -4.55 20.27
CA ARG A 73 8.07 -3.86 19.80
C ARG A 73 8.45 -4.35 18.40
N ILE A 74 9.14 -3.48 17.66
CA ILE A 74 9.94 -3.86 16.50
C ILE A 74 11.40 -3.76 16.94
N VAL A 75 12.10 -4.89 16.93
CA VAL A 75 13.54 -4.97 17.26
C VAL A 75 14.32 -5.00 15.96
N VAL A 76 15.10 -3.96 15.72
CA VAL A 76 15.91 -3.78 14.52
C VAL A 76 17.35 -4.18 14.84
N PHE A 77 17.95 -5.01 14.00
CA PHE A 77 19.28 -5.58 14.24
C PHE A 77 20.33 -4.97 13.32
N GLN A 78 21.59 -5.08 13.74
CA GLN A 78 22.74 -4.72 12.92
C GLN A 78 22.75 -5.54 11.62
N LYS A 79 23.18 -4.91 10.52
CA LYS A 79 23.29 -5.58 9.23
C LYS A 79 24.21 -6.80 9.37
N GLY A 80 23.75 -7.95 8.89
CA GLY A 80 24.51 -9.20 8.91
C GLY A 80 24.12 -10.17 10.03
N THR A 81 23.31 -9.73 11.01
CA THR A 81 22.71 -10.65 11.99
C THR A 81 21.69 -11.56 11.29
N ASP A 82 21.97 -12.86 11.23
CA ASP A 82 21.10 -13.80 10.53
C ASP A 82 19.76 -13.99 11.25
N GLN A 83 18.77 -14.53 10.53
CA GLN A 83 17.40 -14.67 11.07
C GLN A 83 17.33 -15.56 12.30
N THR A 84 18.07 -16.67 12.34
CA THR A 84 18.09 -17.59 13.47
C THR A 84 18.66 -16.92 14.71
N GLN A 85 19.74 -16.16 14.56
CA GLN A 85 20.33 -15.34 15.62
C GLN A 85 19.33 -14.31 16.14
N ARG A 86 18.68 -13.54 15.26
CA ARG A 86 17.67 -12.54 15.64
C ARG A 86 16.53 -13.15 16.45
N LEU A 87 15.97 -14.25 15.97
CA LEU A 87 14.86 -14.94 16.65
C LEU A 87 15.27 -15.50 18.01
N ASN A 88 16.46 -16.11 18.11
CA ASN A 88 16.97 -16.65 19.37
C ASN A 88 17.24 -15.53 20.39
N MET A 89 17.75 -14.39 19.94
CA MET A 89 18.03 -13.23 20.79
C MET A 89 16.76 -12.66 21.40
N VAL A 90 15.72 -12.40 20.58
CA VAL A 90 14.41 -11.95 21.07
C VAL A 90 13.85 -12.91 22.11
N ARG A 91 13.91 -14.23 21.85
CA ARG A 91 13.42 -15.25 22.79
C ARG A 91 14.19 -15.23 24.11
N SER A 92 15.52 -15.10 24.07
CA SER A 92 16.34 -15.00 25.29
C SER A 92 16.06 -13.75 26.13
N LEU A 93 15.57 -12.68 25.50
CA LEU A 93 15.15 -11.45 26.18
C LEU A 93 13.77 -11.59 26.83
N GLY A 94 13.05 -12.69 26.56
CA GLY A 94 11.70 -12.94 27.06
C GLY A 94 10.59 -12.39 26.15
N GLY A 95 10.93 -12.02 24.91
CA GLY A 95 9.95 -11.65 23.88
C GLY A 95 9.50 -12.87 23.09
N VAL A 96 8.26 -12.81 22.59
CA VAL A 96 7.70 -13.78 21.66
C VAL A 96 7.73 -13.17 20.26
N PRO A 97 8.54 -13.69 19.32
CA PRO A 97 8.54 -13.23 17.94
C PRO A 97 7.16 -13.45 17.29
N THR A 98 6.65 -12.43 16.61
CA THR A 98 5.39 -12.51 15.87
C THR A 98 5.58 -12.42 14.37
N LYS A 99 6.57 -11.64 13.89
CA LYS A 99 6.87 -11.52 12.44
C LYS A 99 8.36 -11.32 12.19
N ASN A 100 8.84 -11.91 11.10
CA ASN A 100 10.14 -11.59 10.54
C ASN A 100 9.99 -10.41 9.57
N LEU A 101 10.64 -9.30 9.87
CA LEU A 101 10.63 -8.09 9.06
C LEU A 101 11.98 -7.97 8.34
N TRP A 102 12.21 -8.89 7.39
CA TRP A 102 13.46 -9.04 6.68
C TRP A 102 13.93 -7.78 5.93
N LEU A 103 13.03 -6.93 5.45
CA LEU A 103 13.37 -5.76 4.61
C LEU A 103 14.12 -4.70 5.40
N VAL A 104 13.89 -4.66 6.72
CA VAL A 104 14.53 -3.74 7.65
C VAL A 104 15.38 -4.48 8.69
N ASN A 105 15.71 -5.76 8.43
CA ASN A 105 16.46 -6.61 9.33
C ASN A 105 15.91 -6.61 10.77
N ALA A 106 14.59 -6.70 10.91
CA ALA A 106 13.90 -6.57 12.18
C ALA A 106 13.04 -7.79 12.51
N VAL A 107 12.62 -7.88 13.77
CA VAL A 107 11.66 -8.87 14.26
C VAL A 107 10.59 -8.11 15.05
N ALA A 108 9.33 -8.32 14.71
CA ALA A 108 8.21 -7.86 15.52
C ALA A 108 8.03 -8.83 16.70
N VAL A 109 7.80 -8.28 17.90
CA VAL A 109 7.80 -9.05 19.14
C VAL A 109 6.68 -8.59 20.05
N VAL A 110 6.15 -9.52 20.84
CA VAL A 110 5.22 -9.23 21.92
C VAL A 110 5.76 -9.75 23.24
N ALA A 111 5.52 -9.01 24.32
CA ALA A 111 5.83 -9.46 25.68
C ALA A 111 4.83 -8.88 26.67
N PRO A 112 4.64 -9.50 27.86
CA PRO A 112 3.82 -8.89 28.91
C PRO A 112 4.33 -7.49 29.31
N LYS A 113 3.43 -6.53 29.55
CA LYS A 113 3.76 -5.16 29.97
C LYS A 113 4.71 -5.14 31.17
N SER A 114 4.46 -6.01 32.15
CA SER A 114 5.30 -6.17 33.35
C SER A 114 6.75 -6.57 33.05
N ARG A 115 7.02 -7.13 31.88
CA ARG A 115 8.36 -7.55 31.44
C ARG A 115 8.97 -6.64 30.39
N MET A 116 8.19 -5.76 29.77
CA MET A 116 8.66 -4.97 28.63
C MET A 116 9.78 -3.99 29.00
N ALA A 117 9.72 -3.36 30.17
CA ALA A 117 10.81 -2.50 30.64
C ALA A 117 12.14 -3.27 30.79
N ALA A 118 12.09 -4.51 31.29
CA ALA A 118 13.26 -5.37 31.41
C ALA A 118 13.75 -5.86 30.04
N PHE A 119 12.81 -6.16 29.12
CA PHE A 119 13.13 -6.49 27.73
C PHE A 119 13.90 -5.33 27.06
N ASP A 120 13.34 -4.13 27.08
CA ASP A 120 13.92 -2.92 26.48
C ASP A 120 15.31 -2.63 27.10
N SER A 121 15.46 -2.77 28.41
CA SER A 121 16.74 -2.53 29.10
C SER A 121 17.81 -3.54 28.71
N LYS A 122 17.48 -4.82 28.59
CA LYS A 122 18.43 -5.86 28.18
C LYS A 122 18.80 -5.74 26.71
N ALA A 123 17.82 -5.43 25.85
CA ALA A 123 18.02 -5.26 24.42
C ALA A 123 19.04 -4.15 24.11
N LYS A 124 18.99 -3.02 24.83
CA LYS A 124 19.96 -1.91 24.70
C LYS A 124 21.41 -2.32 25.01
N GLY A 125 21.63 -3.38 25.77
CA GLY A 125 22.95 -3.87 26.14
C GLY A 125 23.57 -4.84 25.12
N LEU A 126 22.82 -5.26 24.09
CA LEU A 126 23.29 -6.21 23.08
C LEU A 126 23.77 -5.47 21.83
N GLY A 127 25.04 -5.63 21.47
CA GLY A 127 25.67 -4.92 20.34
C GLY A 127 25.06 -5.25 18.97
N ASP A 128 24.38 -6.39 18.84
CA ASP A 128 23.70 -6.81 17.62
C ASP A 128 22.32 -6.16 17.42
N ILE A 129 21.75 -5.53 18.46
CA ILE A 129 20.49 -4.79 18.36
C ILE A 129 20.81 -3.33 18.05
N LEU A 130 20.35 -2.87 16.88
CA LEU A 130 20.50 -1.49 16.47
C LEU A 130 19.47 -0.60 17.18
N ARG A 131 18.19 -1.01 17.18
CA ARG A 131 17.08 -0.21 17.72
C ARG A 131 15.99 -1.10 18.31
N VAL A 132 15.25 -0.55 19.28
CA VAL A 132 14.00 -1.14 19.77
C VAL A 132 12.94 -0.06 19.73
N GLU A 133 11.90 -0.27 18.94
CA GLU A 133 10.84 0.70 18.69
C GLU A 133 9.50 0.18 19.13
N ARG A 134 8.59 1.09 19.48
CA ARG A 134 7.19 0.72 19.69
C ARG A 134 6.57 0.33 18.35
N ASP A 135 5.84 -0.78 18.36
CA ASP A 135 4.97 -1.16 17.26
C ASP A 135 3.61 -0.49 17.46
N TYR A 136 3.40 0.66 16.83
CA TYR A 136 2.19 1.46 16.96
C TYR A 136 1.02 0.83 16.21
N ILE A 137 -0.20 1.09 16.70
CA ILE A 137 -1.43 0.79 15.97
C ILE A 137 -1.78 2.02 15.15
N GLN A 138 -2.10 1.79 13.89
CA GLN A 138 -2.60 2.77 12.94
C GLN A 138 -3.97 2.38 12.44
N ASN A 139 -4.71 3.38 11.94
CA ASN A 139 -6.07 3.22 11.49
C ASN A 139 -6.22 3.63 10.02
N TRP A 140 -7.26 3.11 9.39
CA TRP A 140 -7.84 3.69 8.18
C TRP A 140 -8.31 5.13 8.43
N LEU A 141 -8.36 5.96 7.38
CA LEU A 141 -8.62 7.40 7.51
C LEU A 141 -9.91 7.84 6.79
N VAL A 142 -11.06 7.81 7.47
CA VAL A 142 -12.29 8.51 7.03
C VAL A 142 -12.63 9.69 7.92
N GLY A 143 -13.08 10.78 7.30
CA GLY A 143 -13.58 11.97 7.97
C GLY A 143 -15.08 11.86 8.19
N ALA A 144 -15.58 12.33 9.34
CA ALA A 144 -17.01 12.44 9.59
C ALA A 144 -17.71 13.22 8.47
N PRO A 145 -18.98 12.90 8.13
CA PRO A 145 -19.73 13.66 7.14
C PRO A 145 -19.76 15.13 7.53
N ALA A 146 -19.65 16.01 6.52
CA ALA A 146 -19.57 17.46 6.68
C ALA A 146 -20.57 17.98 7.73
N ALA A 147 -20.08 18.56 8.82
CA ALA A 147 -20.93 19.12 9.87
C ALA A 147 -21.75 20.30 9.32
N LEU A 148 -23.07 20.21 9.49
CA LEU A 148 -24.03 21.30 9.26
C LEU A 148 -23.71 22.54 10.14
N PRO A 149 -24.13 23.76 9.71
CA PRO A 149 -23.73 25.02 10.34
C PRO A 149 -24.15 25.21 11.82
N PRO A 150 -23.53 26.17 12.55
CA PRO A 150 -23.39 26.18 14.02
C PRO A 150 -24.63 26.43 14.91
N ALA A 151 -25.85 26.26 14.41
CA ALA A 151 -27.07 26.64 15.14
C ALA A 151 -27.67 25.54 16.06
N ALA A 152 -27.09 24.34 16.13
CA ALA A 152 -27.67 23.21 16.88
C ALA A 152 -26.87 22.77 18.14
N ARG A 153 -26.17 23.70 18.79
CA ARG A 153 -25.13 23.38 19.80
C ARG A 153 -25.63 23.22 21.26
N ALA A 154 -26.90 22.91 21.48
CA ALA A 154 -27.46 22.81 22.83
C ALA A 154 -28.40 21.60 23.00
N LEU A 155 -27.90 20.38 22.81
CA LEU A 155 -28.52 19.15 23.30
C LEU A 155 -27.44 18.14 23.73
N PRO A 156 -27.69 17.29 24.75
CA PRO A 156 -26.69 16.39 25.31
C PRO A 156 -26.25 15.33 24.30
N MET A 157 -24.95 14.99 24.31
CA MET A 157 -24.31 14.01 23.43
C MET A 157 -25.00 12.63 23.53
N PRO A 158 -25.53 12.07 22.44
CA PRO A 158 -26.03 10.71 22.46
C PRO A 158 -24.88 9.69 22.31
N ARG A 159 -25.07 8.55 22.97
CA ARG A 159 -24.42 7.25 22.72
C ARG A 159 -24.31 7.01 21.21
N ALA A 160 -23.18 6.42 20.76
CA ALA A 160 -22.86 6.08 19.37
C ALA A 160 -24.14 5.79 18.56
N ALA A 161 -24.52 6.76 17.73
CA ALA A 161 -25.74 6.70 16.96
C ALA A 161 -25.61 5.61 15.91
N GLU A 162 -26.60 4.72 15.86
CA GLU A 162 -26.89 3.95 14.66
C GLU A 162 -26.96 4.91 13.46
N GLU A 163 -26.30 4.52 12.37
CA GLU A 163 -26.32 5.26 11.12
C GLU A 163 -27.77 5.58 10.73
N PRO A 164 -28.11 6.82 10.35
CA PRO A 164 -29.44 7.09 9.83
C PRO A 164 -29.62 6.28 8.55
N ALA A 165 -30.75 5.58 8.44
CA ALA A 165 -31.11 4.82 7.24
C ALA A 165 -30.86 5.68 5.98
N GLU A 166 -29.93 5.20 5.17
CA GLU A 166 -29.55 5.71 3.86
C GLU A 166 -30.85 5.95 3.07
N GLY A 167 -31.09 7.19 2.65
CA GLY A 167 -32.18 7.47 1.71
C GLY A 167 -31.92 6.64 0.46
N THR A 168 -32.86 5.76 0.12
CA THR A 168 -32.84 4.93 -1.08
C THR A 168 -33.06 5.80 -2.31
N GLU A 169 -32.05 6.60 -2.69
CA GLU A 169 -31.91 6.95 -4.09
C GLU A 169 -31.73 5.62 -4.85
N PRO A 170 -32.54 5.33 -5.88
CA PRO A 170 -32.36 4.11 -6.65
C PRO A 170 -30.95 4.11 -7.21
N GLU A 171 -30.20 3.03 -6.92
CA GLU A 171 -28.89 2.79 -7.52
C GLU A 171 -29.01 3.00 -9.04
N PRO A 172 -28.16 3.85 -9.64
CA PRO A 172 -28.24 4.14 -11.06
C PRO A 172 -28.22 2.83 -11.86
N GLN A 173 -29.16 2.70 -12.79
CA GLN A 173 -29.21 1.56 -13.71
C GLN A 173 -28.11 1.76 -14.76
N GLY A 174 -26.90 1.32 -14.44
CA GLY A 174 -25.75 1.42 -15.32
C GLY A 174 -24.51 1.97 -14.62
N GLN A 175 -23.38 1.91 -15.33
CA GLN A 175 -22.14 2.49 -14.84
C GLN A 175 -22.21 4.01 -14.73
N THR A 176 -21.64 4.54 -13.64
CA THR A 176 -21.47 5.97 -13.40
C THR A 176 -19.99 6.36 -13.37
N VAL A 177 -19.70 7.61 -13.70
CA VAL A 177 -18.36 8.18 -13.52
C VAL A 177 -18.38 9.06 -12.27
N PRO A 178 -17.74 8.65 -11.16
CA PRO A 178 -17.70 9.47 -9.96
C PRO A 178 -17.11 10.85 -10.25
N TRP A 179 -17.60 11.88 -9.56
CA TRP A 179 -17.20 13.26 -9.82
C TRP A 179 -15.67 13.47 -9.74
N GLY A 180 -15.00 12.75 -8.84
CA GLY A 180 -13.55 12.85 -8.67
C GLY A 180 -12.76 12.30 -9.86
N ILE A 181 -13.29 11.25 -10.51
CA ILE A 181 -12.73 10.64 -11.73
C ILE A 181 -12.85 11.62 -12.90
N ASP A 182 -14.00 12.28 -13.02
CA ASP A 182 -14.23 13.32 -14.03
C ASP A 182 -13.39 14.58 -13.76
N ARG A 183 -13.29 14.99 -12.48
CA ARG A 183 -12.57 16.19 -12.05
C ARG A 183 -11.08 16.15 -12.34
N VAL A 184 -10.44 14.98 -12.27
CA VAL A 184 -9.04 14.81 -12.67
C VAL A 184 -8.89 14.51 -14.16
N HIS A 185 -9.95 14.62 -14.95
CA HIS A 185 -9.99 14.40 -16.39
C HIS A 185 -9.54 13.00 -16.84
N ALA A 186 -9.86 11.95 -16.07
CA ALA A 186 -9.42 10.57 -16.36
C ALA A 186 -9.82 10.08 -17.77
N LYS A 187 -11.01 10.46 -18.25
CA LYS A 187 -11.48 10.13 -19.61
C LYS A 187 -10.53 10.55 -20.73
N GLN A 188 -9.92 11.74 -20.61
CA GLN A 188 -8.94 12.21 -21.59
C GLN A 188 -7.68 11.36 -21.59
N ALA A 189 -7.32 10.79 -20.44
CA ALA A 189 -6.16 9.92 -20.35
C ALA A 189 -6.40 8.56 -21.02
N TRP A 190 -7.63 8.04 -20.94
CA TRP A 190 -8.01 6.74 -21.48
C TRP A 190 -7.93 6.65 -23.02
N GLU A 191 -7.91 7.78 -23.72
CA GLU A 191 -7.62 7.85 -25.16
C GLU A 191 -6.16 7.43 -25.48
N VAL A 192 -5.26 7.49 -24.48
CA VAL A 192 -3.83 7.19 -24.62
C VAL A 192 -3.45 5.94 -23.83
N THR A 193 -3.84 5.84 -22.57
CA THR A 193 -3.57 4.69 -21.70
C THR A 193 -4.58 4.58 -20.56
N ARG A 194 -4.81 3.36 -20.12
CA ARG A 194 -5.73 3.01 -19.02
C ARG A 194 -5.03 2.26 -17.88
N GLY A 195 -3.69 2.18 -17.92
CA GLY A 195 -2.86 1.55 -16.87
C GLY A 195 -2.46 0.09 -17.15
N ALA A 196 -2.76 -0.45 -18.33
CA ALA A 196 -2.45 -1.84 -18.68
C ALA A 196 -0.97 -2.21 -18.42
N GLY A 197 -0.77 -3.36 -17.77
CA GLY A 197 0.56 -3.89 -17.45
C GLY A 197 1.24 -3.30 -16.20
N VAL A 198 0.62 -2.31 -15.55
CA VAL A 198 1.09 -1.74 -14.28
C VAL A 198 0.49 -2.49 -13.11
N LYS A 199 1.29 -2.76 -12.08
CA LYS A 199 0.84 -3.44 -10.86
C LYS A 199 0.59 -2.42 -9.74
N VAL A 200 -0.62 -2.42 -9.20
CA VAL A 200 -1.02 -1.52 -8.12
C VAL A 200 -1.44 -2.34 -6.90
N ALA A 201 -0.79 -2.09 -5.76
CA ALA A 201 -1.17 -2.69 -4.48
C ALA A 201 -2.03 -1.72 -3.65
N ILE A 202 -3.17 -2.21 -3.18
CA ILE A 202 -4.03 -1.55 -2.20
C ILE A 202 -3.64 -2.07 -0.82
N VAL A 203 -2.80 -1.32 -0.10
CA VAL A 203 -2.30 -1.68 1.23
C VAL A 203 -3.28 -1.15 2.27
N ASP A 204 -4.24 -1.99 2.69
CA ASP A 204 -5.47 -1.53 3.36
C ASP A 204 -6.16 -2.65 4.19
N THR A 205 -7.49 -2.64 4.35
CA THR A 205 -8.32 -3.65 5.03
C THR A 205 -8.53 -4.94 4.24
N GLY A 206 -7.90 -5.07 3.07
CA GLY A 206 -8.19 -6.12 2.09
C GLY A 206 -9.05 -5.58 0.95
N VAL A 207 -9.45 -6.45 0.02
CA VAL A 207 -10.37 -6.08 -1.07
C VAL A 207 -11.42 -7.18 -1.24
N ASP A 208 -12.68 -6.80 -1.48
CA ASP A 208 -13.73 -7.74 -1.81
C ASP A 208 -13.45 -8.41 -3.15
N MET A 209 -13.03 -9.68 -3.09
CA MET A 209 -12.65 -10.46 -4.26
C MET A 209 -13.85 -10.89 -5.11
N ASP A 210 -15.06 -10.81 -4.53
CA ASP A 210 -16.29 -11.25 -5.17
C ASP A 210 -17.11 -10.06 -5.72
N HIS A 211 -16.60 -8.82 -5.59
CA HIS A 211 -17.28 -7.64 -6.09
C HIS A 211 -17.37 -7.67 -7.63
N PRO A 212 -18.57 -7.56 -8.22
CA PRO A 212 -18.74 -7.77 -9.67
C PRO A 212 -17.99 -6.71 -10.49
N ASP A 213 -17.80 -5.52 -9.93
CA ASP A 213 -17.10 -4.40 -10.57
C ASP A 213 -15.57 -4.35 -10.31
N LEU A 214 -14.99 -5.31 -9.57
CA LEU A 214 -13.54 -5.37 -9.34
C LEU A 214 -12.91 -6.62 -9.95
N LYS A 215 -11.71 -6.46 -10.49
CA LYS A 215 -10.91 -7.58 -11.03
C LYS A 215 -9.52 -7.62 -10.42
N LEU A 216 -9.33 -8.52 -9.45
CA LEU A 216 -8.06 -8.68 -8.75
C LEU A 216 -7.11 -9.63 -9.48
N ALA A 217 -5.83 -9.26 -9.50
CA ALA A 217 -4.72 -10.08 -9.99
C ALA A 217 -4.08 -10.94 -8.88
N GLY A 218 -4.47 -10.72 -7.62
CA GLY A 218 -4.03 -11.49 -6.45
C GLY A 218 -4.06 -10.64 -5.18
N GLY A 219 -3.42 -11.13 -4.13
CA GLY A 219 -3.31 -10.39 -2.88
C GLY A 219 -2.55 -11.14 -1.80
N PHE A 220 -2.47 -10.52 -0.62
CA PHE A 220 -1.75 -11.01 0.53
C PHE A 220 -2.36 -10.49 1.83
N ASN A 221 -2.48 -11.36 2.82
CA ASN A 221 -2.85 -10.96 4.17
C ASN A 221 -1.60 -10.88 5.02
N ALA A 222 -1.18 -9.67 5.34
CA ALA A 222 0.01 -9.41 6.14
C ALA A 222 -0.24 -9.61 7.64
N ILE A 223 -1.50 -9.60 8.09
CA ILE A 223 -1.89 -9.84 9.48
C ILE A 223 -1.72 -11.32 9.82
N ASP A 224 -2.30 -12.17 8.99
CA ASP A 224 -2.17 -13.63 9.05
C ASP A 224 -2.14 -14.20 7.62
N ASN A 225 -0.98 -14.70 7.20
CA ASN A 225 -0.75 -15.17 5.83
C ASN A 225 -1.45 -16.50 5.52
N ALA A 226 -1.94 -17.22 6.54
CA ALA A 226 -2.74 -18.43 6.38
C ALA A 226 -4.21 -18.12 6.11
N VAL A 227 -4.61 -16.85 6.27
CA VAL A 227 -6.00 -16.38 6.11
C VAL A 227 -6.14 -15.57 4.83
N SER A 228 -7.35 -15.58 4.27
CA SER A 228 -7.69 -14.76 3.10
C SER A 228 -7.38 -13.28 3.31
N TYR A 229 -7.02 -12.59 2.22
CA TYR A 229 -6.89 -11.12 2.18
C TYR A 229 -8.20 -10.41 1.85
N LYS A 230 -9.33 -11.15 1.84
CA LYS A 230 -10.66 -10.60 1.63
C LYS A 230 -10.94 -9.46 2.61
N ASP A 231 -11.57 -8.41 2.11
CA ASP A 231 -12.02 -7.31 2.94
C ASP A 231 -13.14 -7.76 3.90
N ASP A 232 -13.01 -7.36 5.16
CA ASP A 232 -13.96 -7.57 6.24
C ASP A 232 -14.35 -6.26 6.93
N HIS A 233 -14.00 -5.12 6.31
CA HIS A 233 -14.34 -3.77 6.76
C HIS A 233 -15.06 -2.95 5.67
N GLY A 234 -14.58 -3.03 4.43
CA GLY A 234 -15.13 -2.35 3.25
C GLY A 234 -14.36 -1.11 2.79
N HIS A 235 -13.37 -0.65 3.57
CA HIS A 235 -12.59 0.54 3.22
C HIS A 235 -11.64 0.26 2.04
N GLY A 236 -10.88 -0.83 2.10
CA GLY A 236 -9.98 -1.22 1.02
C GLY A 236 -10.72 -1.55 -0.28
N THR A 237 -11.94 -2.09 -0.20
CA THR A 237 -12.83 -2.27 -1.37
C THR A 237 -13.21 -0.93 -1.99
N HIS A 238 -13.56 0.08 -1.20
CA HIS A 238 -13.87 1.42 -1.71
C HIS A 238 -12.66 2.06 -2.40
N VAL A 239 -11.49 1.99 -1.75
CA VAL A 239 -10.22 2.48 -2.28
C VAL A 239 -9.87 1.79 -3.61
N ALA A 240 -10.04 0.47 -3.69
CA ALA A 240 -9.79 -0.33 -4.89
C ALA A 240 -10.64 0.13 -6.09
N GLY A 241 -11.93 0.40 -5.90
CA GLY A 241 -12.81 0.89 -6.97
C GLY A 241 -12.42 2.27 -7.49
N THR A 242 -11.91 3.15 -6.63
CA THR A 242 -11.46 4.49 -7.08
C THR A 242 -10.22 4.37 -7.97
N VAL A 243 -9.32 3.43 -7.67
CA VAL A 243 -8.16 3.14 -8.53
C VAL A 243 -8.59 2.47 -9.83
N ALA A 244 -9.37 1.38 -9.75
CA ALA A 244 -9.54 0.44 -10.84
C ALA A 244 -10.91 -0.28 -10.87
N GLY A 245 -11.99 0.40 -10.47
CA GLY A 245 -13.35 -0.01 -10.86
C GLY A 245 -13.39 -0.24 -12.36
N GLN A 246 -13.98 -1.35 -12.80
CA GLN A 246 -13.95 -1.75 -14.20
C GLN A 246 -14.73 -0.74 -15.06
N ASP A 247 -14.42 -0.65 -16.34
CA ASP A 247 -15.22 0.12 -17.30
C ASP A 247 -16.16 -0.85 -18.01
N ASN A 248 -17.40 -0.91 -17.53
CA ASN A 248 -18.41 -1.89 -17.88
C ASN A 248 -19.81 -1.23 -17.83
N ASP A 249 -20.86 -2.01 -17.60
CA ASP A 249 -22.25 -1.56 -17.55
C ASP A 249 -22.85 -1.45 -16.13
N GLN A 250 -22.04 -1.50 -15.08
CA GLN A 250 -22.49 -1.43 -13.68
C GLN A 250 -21.62 -0.48 -12.83
N ASP A 251 -22.14 -0.13 -11.64
CA ASP A 251 -21.43 0.57 -10.57
C ASP A 251 -20.61 1.81 -11.00
N VAL A 252 -19.27 1.76 -10.91
CA VAL A 252 -18.38 2.91 -11.15
C VAL A 252 -17.21 2.54 -12.05
N VAL A 253 -16.49 3.53 -12.57
CA VAL A 253 -15.19 3.32 -13.23
C VAL A 253 -14.07 4.02 -12.45
N GLY A 254 -12.94 3.33 -12.29
CA GLY A 254 -11.75 3.86 -11.62
C GLY A 254 -10.86 4.70 -12.53
N ILE A 255 -9.84 5.34 -11.96
CA ILE A 255 -8.88 6.18 -12.73
C ILE A 255 -8.08 5.36 -13.76
N ALA A 256 -7.63 4.17 -13.38
CA ALA A 256 -6.77 3.31 -14.18
C ALA A 256 -7.38 1.89 -14.24
N PRO A 257 -8.50 1.72 -14.97
CA PRO A 257 -9.33 0.50 -14.92
C PRO A 257 -8.63 -0.77 -15.45
N ASP A 258 -7.52 -0.64 -16.20
CA ASP A 258 -6.84 -1.77 -16.83
C ASP A 258 -5.58 -2.24 -16.06
N VAL A 259 -5.31 -1.70 -14.87
CA VAL A 259 -4.16 -2.12 -14.04
C VAL A 259 -4.32 -3.55 -13.51
N ALA A 260 -3.21 -4.20 -13.18
CA ALA A 260 -3.24 -5.41 -12.36
C ALA A 260 -3.37 -4.99 -10.89
N LEU A 261 -4.59 -5.10 -10.34
CA LEU A 261 -4.93 -4.69 -8.98
C LEU A 261 -4.65 -5.81 -7.96
N TYR A 262 -3.99 -5.48 -6.85
CA TYR A 262 -3.66 -6.43 -5.78
C TYR A 262 -4.16 -5.92 -4.42
N GLY A 263 -4.84 -6.78 -3.65
CA GLY A 263 -5.25 -6.47 -2.28
C GLY A 263 -4.18 -6.89 -1.26
N VAL A 264 -3.66 -5.97 -0.46
CA VAL A 264 -2.66 -6.25 0.59
C VAL A 264 -3.26 -5.86 1.93
N LYS A 265 -3.82 -6.84 2.65
CA LYS A 265 -4.49 -6.63 3.93
C LYS A 265 -3.47 -6.42 5.05
N VAL A 266 -3.40 -5.20 5.56
CA VAL A 266 -2.59 -4.80 6.73
C VAL A 266 -3.45 -4.26 7.88
N LEU A 267 -4.74 -3.99 7.63
CA LEU A 267 -5.73 -3.56 8.60
C LEU A 267 -6.80 -4.65 8.81
N SER A 268 -7.19 -4.87 10.06
CA SER A 268 -8.20 -5.87 10.44
C SER A 268 -9.64 -5.37 10.17
N GLY A 269 -10.66 -6.18 10.46
CA GLY A 269 -12.07 -5.78 10.35
C GLY A 269 -12.51 -4.61 11.23
N SER A 270 -11.67 -4.17 12.18
CA SER A 270 -11.87 -2.90 12.90
C SER A 270 -11.21 -1.69 12.22
N GLY A 271 -10.62 -1.90 11.04
CA GLY A 271 -9.87 -0.89 10.30
C GLY A 271 -8.52 -0.52 10.91
N SER A 272 -8.05 -1.29 11.90
CA SER A 272 -6.80 -1.03 12.61
C SER A 272 -5.75 -2.09 12.32
N GLY A 273 -4.47 -1.71 12.31
CA GLY A 273 -3.34 -2.62 12.07
C GLY A 273 -2.04 -2.11 12.71
N THR A 274 -1.06 -3.00 12.88
CA THR A 274 0.23 -2.64 13.49
C THR A 274 1.23 -2.16 12.44
N PHE A 275 2.23 -1.38 12.85
CA PHE A 275 3.35 -1.03 11.96
C PHE A 275 4.09 -2.27 11.46
N ALA A 276 4.17 -3.33 12.27
CA ALA A 276 4.70 -4.62 11.84
C ALA A 276 3.90 -5.23 10.68
N ASP A 277 2.56 -5.17 10.70
CA ASP A 277 1.71 -5.63 9.59
C ASP A 277 1.94 -4.78 8.33
N VAL A 278 2.08 -3.48 8.48
CA VAL A 278 2.31 -2.54 7.37
C VAL A 278 3.67 -2.78 6.74
N ILE A 279 4.72 -2.94 7.54
CA ILE A 279 6.07 -3.29 7.06
C ILE A 279 6.01 -4.65 6.34
N ALA A 280 5.27 -5.64 6.86
CA ALA A 280 5.09 -6.91 6.17
C ALA A 280 4.34 -6.77 4.83
N GLY A 281 3.35 -5.87 4.73
CA GLY A 281 2.70 -5.52 3.45
C GLY A 281 3.66 -4.83 2.46
N ILE A 282 4.52 -3.94 2.94
CA ILE A 282 5.58 -3.32 2.13
C ILE A 282 6.56 -4.39 1.61
N GLN A 283 6.96 -5.34 2.45
CA GLN A 283 7.82 -6.46 2.05
C GLN A 283 7.22 -7.25 0.89
N TRP A 284 5.94 -7.59 0.99
CA TRP A 284 5.24 -8.32 -0.07
C TRP A 284 5.18 -7.49 -1.37
N THR A 285 4.93 -6.20 -1.26
CA THR A 285 4.88 -5.24 -2.38
C THR A 285 6.22 -5.20 -3.13
N VAL A 286 7.33 -5.13 -2.39
CA VAL A 286 8.71 -5.16 -2.93
C VAL A 286 9.04 -6.52 -3.54
N GLU A 287 8.70 -7.60 -2.84
CA GLU A 287 8.96 -8.96 -3.30
C GLU A 287 8.27 -9.24 -4.65
N ASN A 288 7.01 -8.83 -4.78
CA ASN A 288 6.16 -9.03 -5.95
C ASN A 288 6.33 -7.97 -7.05
N LYS A 289 7.24 -7.02 -6.83
CA LYS A 289 7.60 -5.95 -7.80
C LYS A 289 6.39 -5.13 -8.21
N MET A 290 5.62 -4.66 -7.23
CA MET A 290 4.57 -3.68 -7.51
C MET A 290 5.19 -2.39 -8.05
N ASP A 291 4.47 -1.68 -8.91
CA ASP A 291 4.91 -0.38 -9.42
C ASP A 291 4.43 0.76 -8.52
N VAL A 292 3.18 0.66 -8.04
CA VAL A 292 2.51 1.65 -7.20
C VAL A 292 1.89 0.95 -5.99
N ALA A 293 1.95 1.58 -4.83
CA ALA A 293 1.27 1.10 -3.63
C ALA A 293 0.52 2.25 -2.93
N ASN A 294 -0.78 2.05 -2.73
CA ASN A 294 -1.69 3.01 -2.10
C ASN A 294 -1.83 2.72 -0.59
N PHE A 295 -1.58 3.72 0.23
CA PHE A 295 -1.66 3.69 1.69
C PHE A 295 -2.72 4.70 2.17
N SER A 296 -3.99 4.30 2.09
CA SER A 296 -5.13 5.07 2.60
C SER A 296 -5.31 4.86 4.11
N LEU A 297 -4.23 5.10 4.85
CA LEU A 297 -4.10 4.80 6.27
C LEU A 297 -3.09 5.76 6.91
N GLY A 298 -3.10 5.86 8.24
CA GLY A 298 -2.04 6.58 8.92
C GLY A 298 -2.10 6.59 10.43
N ALA A 299 -1.06 7.19 11.01
CA ALA A 299 -0.89 7.39 12.44
C ALA A 299 -0.34 8.79 12.75
N GLY A 300 -0.60 9.28 13.96
CA GLY A 300 -0.07 10.57 14.43
C GLY A 300 1.44 10.55 14.75
N SER A 301 2.11 9.41 14.66
CA SER A 301 3.54 9.28 14.92
C SER A 301 4.14 8.19 14.02
N GLY A 302 5.33 8.44 13.51
CA GLY A 302 6.11 7.49 12.71
C GLY A 302 7.17 6.77 13.54
N THR A 303 7.82 5.79 12.92
CA THR A 303 9.00 5.11 13.45
C THR A 303 10.10 5.07 12.40
N GLU A 304 11.36 4.92 12.79
CA GLU A 304 12.43 4.74 11.81
C GLU A 304 12.27 3.39 11.10
N ALA A 305 11.68 2.35 11.71
CA ALA A 305 11.56 1.04 11.06
C ALA A 305 10.55 1.08 9.92
N LEU A 306 9.45 1.80 10.11
CA LEU A 306 8.50 2.04 9.02
C LEU A 306 9.15 2.88 7.92
N GLN A 307 9.91 3.93 8.28
CA GLN A 307 10.60 4.75 7.29
C GLN A 307 11.65 3.93 6.51
N ASP A 308 12.41 3.07 7.16
CA ASP A 308 13.40 2.21 6.51
C ASP A 308 12.73 1.27 5.50
N ALA A 309 11.55 0.74 5.83
CA ALA A 309 10.77 -0.09 4.92
C ALA A 309 10.28 0.72 3.71
N VAL A 310 9.78 1.94 3.92
CA VAL A 310 9.37 2.87 2.86
C VAL A 310 10.55 3.23 1.96
N LYS A 311 11.70 3.59 2.53
CA LYS A 311 12.96 3.86 1.80
C LYS A 311 13.37 2.67 0.94
N ALA A 312 13.34 1.47 1.51
CA ALA A 312 13.74 0.26 0.81
C ALA A 312 12.76 -0.06 -0.34
N ALA A 313 11.46 0.23 -0.18
CA ALA A 313 10.48 0.08 -1.24
C ALA A 313 10.65 1.12 -2.37
N ALA A 314 10.85 2.39 -2.02
CA ALA A 314 11.16 3.45 -2.98
C ALA A 314 12.40 3.11 -3.81
N ALA A 315 13.47 2.65 -3.14
CA ALA A 315 14.71 2.23 -3.80
C ALA A 315 14.56 0.92 -4.61
N ALA A 316 13.55 0.09 -4.32
CA ALA A 316 13.15 -1.05 -5.15
C ALA A 316 12.31 -0.65 -6.38
N GLY A 317 11.96 0.63 -6.51
CA GLY A 317 11.21 1.18 -7.64
C GLY A 317 9.69 1.29 -7.41
N VAL A 318 9.21 1.06 -6.18
CA VAL A 318 7.79 1.19 -5.83
C VAL A 318 7.48 2.66 -5.53
N ALA A 319 6.47 3.24 -6.18
CA ALA A 319 5.94 4.54 -5.80
C ALA A 319 4.89 4.38 -4.68
N ILE A 320 5.19 4.89 -3.48
CA ILE A 320 4.29 4.85 -2.33
C ILE A 320 3.48 6.16 -2.30
N ILE A 321 2.17 6.02 -2.32
CA ILE A 321 1.21 7.12 -2.26
C ILE A 321 0.45 6.99 -0.94
N ALA A 322 0.43 8.01 -0.10
CA ALA A 322 -0.24 7.93 1.20
C ALA A 322 -1.10 9.15 1.53
N ALA A 323 -2.13 8.90 2.32
CA ALA A 323 -3.03 9.93 2.82
C ALA A 323 -2.32 10.88 3.80
N ALA A 324 -2.61 12.19 3.69
CA ALA A 324 -2.05 13.19 4.59
C ALA A 324 -2.58 13.06 6.03
N GLY A 325 -3.80 12.55 6.22
CA GLY A 325 -4.48 12.50 7.53
C GLY A 325 -5.78 13.31 7.56
N ASN A 326 -6.64 13.01 8.54
CA ASN A 326 -7.98 13.61 8.66
C ASN A 326 -8.18 14.44 9.95
N SER A 327 -7.10 14.94 10.55
CA SER A 327 -7.20 15.70 11.82
C SER A 327 -7.41 17.21 11.61
N GLY A 328 -7.26 17.70 10.37
CA GLY A 328 -7.13 19.13 10.06
C GLY A 328 -5.84 19.77 10.56
N GLY A 329 -5.00 19.01 11.27
CA GLY A 329 -3.71 19.41 11.84
C GLY A 329 -2.54 19.00 10.96
N SER A 330 -1.43 18.59 11.57
CA SER A 330 -0.23 18.17 10.84
C SER A 330 -0.45 16.88 10.04
N VAL A 331 0.37 16.70 9.00
CA VAL A 331 0.45 15.45 8.23
C VAL A 331 0.84 14.29 9.15
N GLY A 332 0.17 13.15 8.96
CA GLY A 332 0.45 11.89 9.66
C GLY A 332 1.46 11.01 8.93
N PHE A 333 1.80 9.87 9.53
CA PHE A 333 2.72 8.88 8.95
C PHE A 333 1.94 7.69 8.35
N PRO A 334 2.37 7.12 7.20
CA PRO A 334 3.65 7.36 6.51
C PRO A 334 3.69 8.60 5.60
N GLY A 335 2.59 9.34 5.43
CA GLY A 335 2.53 10.51 4.54
C GLY A 335 3.61 11.57 4.78
N ALA A 336 4.04 11.75 6.02
CA ALA A 336 5.10 12.70 6.39
C ALA A 336 6.53 12.24 6.04
N TYR A 337 6.73 11.02 5.53
CA TYR A 337 8.07 10.59 5.10
C TYR A 337 8.42 11.18 3.73
N PRO A 338 9.64 11.72 3.52
CA PRO A 338 10.05 12.34 2.25
C PRO A 338 9.96 11.40 1.03
N GLU A 339 10.11 10.10 1.26
CA GLU A 339 10.04 9.08 0.22
C GLU A 339 8.61 8.77 -0.26
N VAL A 340 7.59 9.35 0.38
CA VAL A 340 6.16 9.14 0.08
C VAL A 340 5.59 10.29 -0.73
N ILE A 341 4.63 10.00 -1.59
CA ILE A 341 3.81 11.03 -2.25
C ILE A 341 2.55 11.26 -1.37
N CYS A 342 2.50 12.38 -0.67
CA CYS A 342 1.51 12.69 0.35
C CYS A 342 0.30 13.46 -0.22
N ILE A 343 -0.91 12.95 0.04
CA ILE A 343 -2.13 13.41 -0.64
C ILE A 343 -3.12 14.06 0.33
N ALA A 344 -3.41 15.35 0.10
CA ALA A 344 -4.47 16.11 0.73
C ALA A 344 -5.83 15.91 0.02
N ALA A 345 -6.92 16.25 0.69
CA ALA A 345 -8.28 16.08 0.17
C ALA A 345 -8.96 17.42 -0.17
N SER A 346 -9.64 17.47 -1.32
CA SER A 346 -10.58 18.53 -1.68
C SER A 346 -12.03 18.05 -1.74
N ASP A 347 -12.95 19.00 -1.69
CA ASP A 347 -14.33 18.81 -2.11
C ASP A 347 -14.53 19.07 -3.61
N SER A 348 -15.77 18.93 -4.08
CA SER A 348 -16.16 19.13 -5.48
C SER A 348 -16.20 20.59 -5.92
N SER A 349 -15.97 21.54 -5.01
CA SER A 349 -15.83 22.97 -5.30
C SER A 349 -14.36 23.42 -5.26
N ASP A 350 -13.42 22.46 -5.35
CA ASP A 350 -11.97 22.68 -5.28
C ASP A 350 -11.49 23.32 -3.97
N LYS A 351 -12.27 23.21 -2.90
CA LYS A 351 -11.85 23.67 -1.57
C LYS A 351 -11.19 22.53 -0.83
N VAL A 352 -10.13 22.84 -0.08
CA VAL A 352 -9.51 21.89 0.83
C VAL A 352 -10.55 21.43 1.85
N ALA A 353 -10.70 20.11 1.99
CA ALA A 353 -11.61 19.54 2.98
C ALA A 353 -11.19 19.96 4.38
N SER A 354 -12.15 20.32 5.23
CA SER A 354 -11.86 20.85 6.58
C SER A 354 -11.04 19.90 7.44
N PHE A 355 -11.22 18.58 7.25
CA PHE A 355 -10.49 17.52 7.93
C PHE A 355 -9.10 17.25 7.34
N SER A 356 -8.79 17.69 6.12
CA SER A 356 -7.51 17.36 5.48
C SER A 356 -6.36 17.88 6.32
N SER A 357 -5.47 16.98 6.74
CA SER A 357 -4.20 17.36 7.34
C SER A 357 -3.37 18.20 6.37
N ARG A 358 -2.50 19.02 6.93
CA ARG A 358 -1.76 20.10 6.25
C ARG A 358 -0.31 20.11 6.74
N GLY A 359 0.60 20.52 5.87
CA GLY A 359 2.01 20.64 6.17
C GLY A 359 2.86 20.75 4.90
N PRO A 360 4.14 21.11 5.03
CA PRO A 360 5.07 21.17 3.90
C PRO A 360 5.29 19.80 3.22
N GLU A 361 4.88 18.71 3.86
CA GLU A 361 4.97 17.35 3.34
C GLU A 361 3.90 17.04 2.28
N VAL A 362 2.84 17.85 2.16
CA VAL A 362 1.77 17.62 1.16
C VAL A 362 2.33 17.83 -0.25
N ASP A 363 2.28 16.78 -1.08
CA ASP A 363 2.71 16.84 -2.47
C ASP A 363 1.60 17.28 -3.41
N PHE A 364 0.38 16.78 -3.22
CA PHE A 364 -0.75 17.03 -4.11
C PHE A 364 -2.06 17.02 -3.36
N ILE A 365 -3.10 17.57 -4.00
CA ILE A 365 -4.49 17.50 -3.53
C ILE A 365 -5.34 16.76 -4.56
N ALA A 366 -6.28 15.95 -4.06
CA ALA A 366 -7.19 15.20 -4.92
C ALA A 366 -8.61 15.10 -4.32
N PRO A 367 -9.61 14.72 -5.13
CA PRO A 367 -10.99 14.53 -4.69
C PRO A 367 -11.12 13.59 -3.48
N GLY A 368 -11.62 14.10 -2.35
CA GLY A 368 -11.70 13.34 -1.10
C GLY A 368 -13.00 13.53 -0.31
N VAL A 369 -14.00 14.25 -0.83
CA VAL A 369 -15.30 14.42 -0.17
C VAL A 369 -16.42 13.85 -1.03
N GLY A 370 -17.26 12.99 -0.45
CA GLY A 370 -18.39 12.38 -1.15
C GLY A 370 -17.97 11.57 -2.38
N VAL A 371 -16.86 10.84 -2.29
CA VAL A 371 -16.34 10.03 -3.38
C VAL A 371 -17.13 8.72 -3.45
N ASN A 372 -17.84 8.51 -4.57
CA ASN A 372 -18.55 7.27 -4.83
C ASN A 372 -17.59 6.20 -5.34
N SER A 373 -17.67 4.98 -4.80
CA SER A 373 -16.86 3.84 -5.24
C SER A 373 -17.53 2.52 -4.82
N THR A 374 -16.92 1.39 -5.18
CA THR A 374 -17.38 0.03 -4.89
C THR A 374 -17.55 -0.23 -3.39
N LYS A 375 -18.60 -0.97 -3.02
CA LYS A 375 -18.98 -1.28 -1.63
C LYS A 375 -18.79 -2.77 -1.34
N LEU A 376 -18.28 -3.12 -0.17
CA LEU A 376 -18.18 -4.53 0.26
C LEU A 376 -19.55 -5.23 0.17
N GLY A 377 -19.59 -6.38 -0.51
CA GLY A 377 -20.83 -7.13 -0.76
C GLY A 377 -21.58 -6.72 -2.04
N GLY A 378 -21.03 -5.79 -2.83
CA GLY A 378 -21.60 -5.33 -4.10
C GLY A 378 -22.21 -3.92 -4.02
N GLY A 379 -22.39 -3.31 -5.20
CA GLY A 379 -22.93 -1.96 -5.35
C GLY A 379 -21.93 -0.87 -5.00
N THR A 380 -22.42 0.33 -4.70
CA THR A 380 -21.57 1.50 -4.46
C THR A 380 -21.85 2.16 -3.11
N THR A 381 -20.92 2.97 -2.63
CA THR A 381 -21.12 3.84 -1.46
C THR A 381 -20.23 5.07 -1.54
N LYS A 382 -20.63 6.14 -0.84
CA LYS A 382 -19.89 7.40 -0.76
C LYS A 382 -19.11 7.48 0.54
N MET A 383 -17.81 7.76 0.43
CA MET A 383 -16.95 8.00 1.59
C MET A 383 -16.23 9.35 1.46
N SER A 384 -15.74 9.88 2.59
CA SER A 384 -14.96 11.11 2.63
C SER A 384 -13.71 10.92 3.48
N GLY A 385 -12.56 11.41 3.01
CA GLY A 385 -11.28 11.30 3.70
C GLY A 385 -10.12 11.56 2.75
N THR A 386 -8.95 11.85 3.31
CA THR A 386 -7.69 11.75 2.55
C THR A 386 -7.46 10.34 2.03
N SER A 387 -8.04 9.32 2.67
CA SER A 387 -8.14 7.95 2.13
C SER A 387 -8.84 7.84 0.78
N MET A 388 -9.76 8.73 0.44
CA MET A 388 -10.45 8.73 -0.86
C MET A 388 -9.73 9.60 -1.89
N ALA A 389 -8.96 10.60 -1.44
CA ALA A 389 -8.08 11.38 -2.31
C ALA A 389 -6.86 10.57 -2.79
N THR A 390 -6.26 9.79 -1.90
CA THR A 390 -5.07 8.96 -2.17
C THR A 390 -5.24 8.02 -3.39
N PRO A 391 -6.33 7.24 -3.54
CA PRO A 391 -6.51 6.33 -4.67
C PRO A 391 -6.70 7.04 -6.01
N HIS A 392 -7.18 8.29 -6.04
CA HIS A 392 -7.15 9.07 -7.27
C HIS A 392 -5.71 9.23 -7.76
N VAL A 393 -4.80 9.62 -6.86
CA VAL A 393 -3.39 9.82 -7.20
C VAL A 393 -2.64 8.50 -7.41
N ALA A 394 -3.02 7.41 -6.72
CA ALA A 394 -2.48 6.09 -7.02
C ALA A 394 -2.84 5.61 -8.44
N GLY A 395 -4.09 5.85 -8.88
CA GLY A 395 -4.50 5.60 -10.26
C GLY A 395 -3.73 6.46 -11.27
N LEU A 396 -3.59 7.77 -10.99
CA LEU A 396 -2.79 8.68 -11.84
C LEU A 396 -1.33 8.26 -11.91
N ALA A 397 -0.73 7.86 -10.78
CA ALA A 397 0.61 7.30 -10.73
C ALA A 397 0.73 6.05 -11.62
N ALA A 398 -0.29 5.18 -11.62
CA ALA A 398 -0.31 4.02 -12.51
C ALA A 398 -0.36 4.42 -14.00
N LEU A 399 -1.13 5.44 -14.37
CA LEU A 399 -1.12 6.00 -15.73
C LEU A 399 0.27 6.55 -16.10
N ALA A 400 0.94 7.28 -15.20
CA ALA A 400 2.29 7.77 -15.41
C ALA A 400 3.31 6.63 -15.61
N VAL A 401 3.20 5.56 -14.83
CA VAL A 401 4.04 4.36 -14.99
C VAL A 401 3.79 3.68 -16.34
N ALA A 402 2.53 3.59 -16.79
CA ALA A 402 2.19 3.07 -18.11
C ALA A 402 2.79 3.91 -19.24
N ARG A 403 3.02 5.21 -19.00
CA ARG A 403 3.73 6.13 -19.91
C ARG A 403 5.25 6.12 -19.77
N GLY A 404 5.79 5.28 -18.88
CA GLY A 404 7.22 5.03 -18.77
C GLY A 404 7.91 5.65 -17.55
N ALA A 405 7.18 6.32 -16.65
CA ALA A 405 7.74 6.71 -15.36
C ALA A 405 8.12 5.46 -14.55
N ARG A 406 9.29 5.46 -13.91
CA ARG A 406 9.78 4.34 -13.09
C ARG A 406 10.37 4.85 -11.78
N GLY A 407 9.93 4.27 -10.67
CA GLY A 407 10.33 4.70 -9.33
C GLY A 407 9.64 6.00 -8.89
N VAL A 408 9.71 6.26 -7.58
CA VAL A 408 8.96 7.35 -6.94
C VAL A 408 9.27 8.73 -7.51
N GLU A 409 10.54 9.05 -7.77
CA GLU A 409 10.92 10.39 -8.25
C GLU A 409 10.43 10.70 -9.67
N ALA A 410 10.50 9.72 -10.57
CA ALA A 410 9.98 9.90 -11.93
C ALA A 410 8.46 10.03 -11.92
N VAL A 411 7.77 9.26 -11.07
CA VAL A 411 6.31 9.35 -10.89
C VAL A 411 5.94 10.71 -10.29
N ARG A 412 6.58 11.13 -9.19
CA ARG A 412 6.37 12.44 -8.53
C ARG A 412 6.56 13.59 -9.52
N LYS A 413 7.63 13.55 -10.32
CA LYS A 413 7.89 14.54 -11.37
C LYS A 413 6.82 14.57 -12.46
N ALA A 414 6.37 13.41 -12.94
CA ALA A 414 5.32 13.33 -13.95
C ALA A 414 3.99 13.90 -13.43
N LEU A 415 3.61 13.54 -12.20
CA LEU A 415 2.42 14.08 -11.52
C LEU A 415 2.51 15.60 -11.37
N ALA A 416 3.66 16.12 -10.90
CA ALA A 416 3.87 17.56 -10.75
C ALA A 416 3.80 18.33 -12.06
N ALA A 417 4.33 17.78 -13.16
CA ALA A 417 4.26 18.40 -14.48
C ALA A 417 2.81 18.52 -15.01
N ALA A 418 1.90 17.69 -14.52
CA ALA A 418 0.49 17.67 -14.88
C ALA A 418 -0.43 18.36 -13.87
N ALA A 419 0.11 18.86 -12.74
CA ALA A 419 -0.66 19.47 -11.68
C ALA A 419 -0.93 20.96 -11.91
N GLY A 420 -2.05 21.45 -11.37
CA GLY A 420 -2.40 22.87 -11.34
C GLY A 420 -2.85 23.31 -9.95
N THR A 421 -2.32 24.43 -9.46
CA THR A 421 -2.64 24.99 -8.15
C THR A 421 -3.90 25.83 -8.17
N PHE A 422 -4.62 25.85 -7.04
CA PHE A 422 -5.71 26.76 -6.76
C PHE A 422 -5.17 28.08 -6.18
N PRO A 423 -5.50 29.25 -6.76
CA PRO A 423 -4.93 30.54 -6.35
C PRO A 423 -5.10 30.88 -4.87
N ASP A 424 -6.22 30.48 -4.26
CA ASP A 424 -6.58 30.85 -2.89
C ASP A 424 -6.31 29.73 -1.86
N VAL A 425 -5.51 28.72 -2.25
CA VAL A 425 -5.16 27.60 -1.37
C VAL A 425 -3.66 27.65 -1.03
N PRO A 426 -3.25 27.63 0.25
CA PRO A 426 -1.83 27.60 0.61
C PRO A 426 -1.13 26.31 0.17
N ALA A 427 0.16 26.38 -0.13
CA ALA A 427 0.96 25.24 -0.59
C ALA A 427 0.93 24.08 0.42
N GLU A 428 0.90 24.36 1.72
CA GLU A 428 0.83 23.35 2.79
C GLU A 428 -0.50 22.58 2.80
N GLN A 429 -1.48 22.99 2.00
CA GLN A 429 -2.78 22.33 1.88
C GLN A 429 -3.03 21.70 0.51
N GLN A 430 -2.23 22.04 -0.50
CA GLN A 430 -2.41 21.53 -1.86
C GLN A 430 -1.15 20.99 -2.53
N GLY A 431 0.04 21.23 -1.98
CA GLY A 431 1.31 20.95 -2.62
C GLY A 431 1.40 21.57 -4.02
N GLY A 432 1.70 20.75 -5.01
CA GLY A 432 1.70 21.09 -6.43
C GLY A 432 0.31 21.29 -7.05
N GLY A 433 -0.76 21.09 -6.29
CA GLY A 433 -2.14 21.24 -6.74
C GLY A 433 -2.75 19.92 -7.22
N MET A 434 -3.82 20.03 -8.00
CA MET A 434 -4.56 18.88 -8.51
C MET A 434 -4.03 18.43 -9.86
N ILE A 435 -3.77 17.12 -9.99
CA ILE A 435 -3.26 16.52 -11.22
C ILE A 435 -4.37 16.40 -12.27
N ASP A 436 -4.03 16.75 -13.51
CA ASP A 436 -4.86 16.53 -14.71
C ASP A 436 -4.36 15.29 -15.47
N ALA A 437 -5.16 14.24 -15.52
CA ALA A 437 -4.83 12.97 -16.16
C ALA A 437 -4.59 13.13 -17.67
N GLY A 438 -5.37 13.98 -18.34
CA GLY A 438 -5.21 14.25 -19.76
C GLY A 438 -3.88 14.93 -20.07
N ARG A 439 -3.43 15.87 -19.24
CA ARG A 439 -2.06 16.45 -19.32
C ARG A 439 -0.99 15.41 -18.99
N LEU A 440 -1.24 14.53 -18.02
CA LEU A 440 -0.27 13.55 -17.55
C LEU A 440 0.19 12.55 -18.61
N VAL A 441 -0.70 12.18 -19.55
CA VAL A 441 -0.40 11.12 -20.52
C VAL A 441 0.02 11.60 -21.91
N ARG A 442 -0.10 12.90 -22.18
CA ARG A 442 0.39 13.56 -23.40
C ARG A 442 1.90 13.68 -23.35
#